data_AF-K1PRG7-F1
#
_entry.id   AF-K1PRG7-F1
#
_cell.length_a   1.000
_cell.length_b   1.000
_cell.length_c   1.000
_cell.angle_alpha   90.00
_cell.angle_beta   90.00
_cell.angle_gamma   90.00
#
_symmetry.space_group_name_H-M   'P 1'
#
loop_
_entity.id
_entity.type
_entity.pdbx_description
1 polymer ?
#
loop_
_entity_poly.entity_id
_entity_poly.type
_entity_poly.pdbx_seq_one_letter_code
_entity_poly.pdbx_strand_id
1 'polypeptide(L)'
;MSGLTIDKPLRYEEPAMLVDSHLHLDKVLGRSGFTNWDDLQRDLEGRGHLELAVAIYVFPQDWGKWDRQIGSSRNLTVSFWLLHHAVCDAPSEILDKLGVLASLPQCCAIGEVGVYLTKKCHYSPCGDPHECRHTRLRKRLDFLSEALQIANSWSKQMILHCRDDGSGEAAAQTLPTIQMMDRSDHIFHRHCFTGKAQELRQWQKELPHAKFGVTMKSIQDSRTVALIPPERFLLETDAPYLALLVDVARNTPPSFLLKVANANAMEIYGCP
;
A
#
# COMPACT_ATOMS: atom_id res chain seq x y z
N MET A 1 8.95 -7.70 -32.58
CA MET A 1 7.78 -8.51 -32.22
C MET A 1 8.23 -9.94 -32.07
N SER A 2 8.33 -10.44 -30.83
CA SER A 2 8.46 -11.86 -30.52
C SER A 2 7.71 -12.06 -29.22
N GLY A 3 6.51 -12.65 -29.32
CA GLY A 3 5.62 -12.86 -28.19
C GLY A 3 6.25 -13.80 -27.17
N LEU A 4 6.24 -13.39 -25.91
CA LEU A 4 6.48 -14.26 -24.77
C LEU A 4 5.24 -15.15 -24.59
N THR A 5 5.30 -16.38 -25.09
CA THR A 5 4.40 -17.45 -24.69
C THR A 5 4.81 -17.95 -23.31
N ILE A 6 4.06 -17.54 -22.29
CA ILE A 6 4.16 -18.08 -20.92
C ILE A 6 3.27 -19.32 -20.87
N ASP A 7 3.79 -20.49 -21.24
CA ASP A 7 2.98 -21.71 -21.36
C ASP A 7 3.53 -22.93 -20.58
N LYS A 8 4.31 -22.69 -19.52
CA LYS A 8 4.59 -23.73 -18.52
C LYS A 8 4.31 -23.22 -17.10
N PRO A 9 3.40 -23.85 -16.34
CA PRO A 9 3.24 -23.54 -14.93
C PRO A 9 4.51 -23.99 -14.19
N LEU A 10 5.15 -23.05 -13.48
CA LEU A 10 6.21 -23.34 -12.53
C LEU A 10 5.61 -24.24 -11.43
N ARG A 11 6.16 -25.46 -11.29
CA ARG A 11 5.83 -26.36 -10.20
C ARG A 11 6.88 -26.16 -9.11
N TYR A 12 6.52 -25.44 -8.05
CA TYR A 12 7.32 -25.43 -6.83
C TYR A 12 7.10 -26.77 -6.09
N GLU A 13 8.17 -27.38 -5.58
CA GLU A 13 8.10 -28.65 -4.84
C GLU A 13 7.36 -28.52 -3.49
N GLU A 14 7.32 -27.29 -2.95
CA GLU A 14 6.56 -26.86 -1.77
C GLU A 14 5.69 -25.64 -2.16
N PRO A 15 4.47 -25.47 -1.64
CA PRO A 15 3.67 -24.28 -1.92
C PRO A 15 4.39 -23.03 -1.40
N ALA A 16 4.72 -22.09 -2.29
CA ALA A 16 5.35 -20.84 -1.90
C ALA A 16 4.48 -20.09 -0.89
N MET A 17 5.06 -19.77 0.28
CA MET A 17 4.43 -18.93 1.29
C MET A 17 4.43 -17.48 0.79
N LEU A 18 3.25 -16.88 0.67
CA LEU A 18 3.08 -15.53 0.16
C LEU A 18 2.60 -14.60 1.26
N VAL A 19 3.22 -13.42 1.32
CA VAL A 19 2.79 -12.32 2.18
C VAL A 19 2.29 -11.20 1.30
N ASP A 20 1.04 -10.79 1.49
CA ASP A 20 0.49 -9.58 0.86
C ASP A 20 0.59 -8.41 1.84
N SER A 21 1.58 -7.52 1.65
CA SER A 21 1.71 -6.38 2.55
C SER A 21 0.65 -5.31 2.34
N HIS A 22 -0.23 -5.43 1.32
CA HIS A 22 -1.21 -4.38 1.02
C HIS A 22 -2.45 -4.85 0.26
N LEU A 23 -3.53 -5.12 0.99
CA LEU A 23 -4.81 -5.58 0.47
C LEU A 23 -5.98 -4.74 0.99
N HIS A 24 -6.76 -4.09 0.13
CA HIS A 24 -7.97 -3.37 0.54
C HIS A 24 -9.14 -4.33 0.76
N LEU A 25 -9.10 -5.07 1.87
CA LEU A 25 -10.05 -6.15 2.17
C LEU A 25 -11.52 -5.68 2.12
N ASP A 26 -11.82 -4.51 2.66
CA ASP A 26 -13.17 -3.94 2.64
C ASP A 26 -13.72 -3.78 1.22
N LYS A 27 -12.86 -3.38 0.29
CA LYS A 27 -13.20 -3.22 -1.14
C LYS A 27 -13.20 -4.54 -1.89
N VAL A 28 -12.32 -5.48 -1.55
CA VAL A 28 -12.33 -6.82 -2.13
C VAL A 28 -13.61 -7.55 -1.76
N LEU A 29 -13.98 -7.56 -0.48
CA LEU A 29 -15.22 -8.19 0.00
C LEU A 29 -16.46 -7.53 -0.64
N GLY A 30 -16.51 -6.19 -0.63
CA GLY A 30 -17.60 -5.44 -1.24
C GLY A 30 -17.79 -5.66 -2.75
N ARG A 31 -16.75 -6.12 -3.48
CA ARG A 31 -16.81 -6.41 -4.93
C ARG A 31 -16.93 -7.89 -5.27
N SER A 32 -16.64 -8.79 -4.32
CA SER A 32 -16.62 -10.24 -4.55
C SER A 32 -17.90 -10.94 -4.09
N GLY A 33 -18.69 -10.31 -3.23
CA GLY A 33 -19.87 -10.92 -2.62
C GLY A 33 -19.55 -11.75 -1.37
N PHE A 34 -18.27 -11.91 -1.01
CA PHE A 34 -17.86 -12.45 0.28
C PHE A 34 -18.03 -11.42 1.40
N THR A 35 -18.16 -11.91 2.63
CA THR A 35 -18.41 -11.03 3.80
C THR A 35 -17.24 -10.99 4.79
N ASN A 36 -16.34 -11.96 4.73
CA ASN A 36 -15.21 -12.13 5.65
C ASN A 36 -14.02 -12.79 4.95
N TRP A 37 -12.86 -12.71 5.61
CA TRP A 37 -11.59 -13.25 5.16
C TRP A 37 -11.60 -14.77 5.00
N ASP A 38 -12.19 -15.51 5.92
CA ASP A 38 -12.18 -16.98 5.88
C ASP A 38 -12.91 -17.54 4.65
N ASP A 39 -14.00 -16.91 4.22
CA ASP A 39 -14.71 -17.24 2.98
C ASP A 39 -13.86 -16.92 1.75
N LEU A 40 -13.23 -15.73 1.74
CA LEU A 40 -12.34 -15.32 0.66
C LEU A 40 -11.13 -16.26 0.56
N GLN A 41 -10.48 -16.58 1.67
CA GLN A 41 -9.31 -17.46 1.70
C GLN A 41 -9.66 -18.86 1.16
N ARG A 42 -10.82 -19.41 1.51
CA ARG A 42 -11.31 -20.69 0.96
C ARG A 42 -11.53 -20.65 -0.55
N ASP A 43 -11.97 -19.53 -1.13
CA ASP A 43 -12.07 -19.38 -2.60
C ASP A 43 -10.68 -19.29 -3.27
N LEU A 44 -9.70 -18.76 -2.54
CA LEU A 44 -8.31 -18.64 -2.99
C LEU A 44 -7.53 -19.95 -2.84
N GLU A 45 -7.99 -20.91 -2.04
CA GLU A 45 -7.38 -22.23 -1.90
C GLU A 45 -7.25 -22.93 -3.27
N GLY A 46 -6.05 -23.43 -3.59
CA GLY A 46 -5.70 -23.97 -4.91
C GLY A 46 -5.25 -22.93 -5.95
N ARG A 47 -5.32 -21.62 -5.64
CA ARG A 47 -4.83 -20.51 -6.49
C ARG A 47 -3.65 -19.75 -5.87
N GLY A 48 -3.12 -20.24 -4.75
CA GLY A 48 -2.04 -19.64 -3.96
C GLY A 48 -2.44 -19.54 -2.48
N HIS A 49 -1.47 -19.74 -1.57
CA HIS A 49 -1.71 -19.64 -0.13
C HIS A 49 -1.08 -18.35 0.42
N LEU A 50 -1.87 -17.53 1.10
CA LEU A 50 -1.38 -16.36 1.83
C LEU A 50 -1.08 -16.76 3.27
N GLU A 51 0.20 -16.72 3.60
CA GLU A 51 0.71 -16.95 4.95
C GLU A 51 0.41 -15.76 5.86
N LEU A 52 0.44 -14.55 5.30
CA LEU A 52 0.09 -13.31 5.99
C LEU A 52 -0.47 -12.30 4.98
N ALA A 53 -1.41 -11.48 5.41
CA ALA A 53 -1.80 -10.29 4.69
C ALA A 53 -2.01 -9.10 5.62
N VAL A 54 -1.91 -7.89 5.07
CA VAL A 54 -2.28 -6.65 5.75
C VAL A 54 -3.53 -6.07 5.09
N ALA A 55 -4.65 -6.09 5.82
CA ALA A 55 -5.91 -5.51 5.39
C ALA A 55 -5.93 -3.99 5.60
N ILE A 56 -6.18 -3.24 4.53
CA ILE A 56 -6.05 -1.79 4.48
C ILE A 56 -7.43 -1.14 4.41
N TYR A 57 -7.78 -0.40 5.47
CA TYR A 57 -9.04 0.32 5.60
C TYR A 57 -8.82 1.82 5.43
N VAL A 58 -8.99 2.35 4.22
CA VAL A 58 -8.72 3.77 3.89
C VAL A 58 -9.93 4.69 4.01
N PHE A 59 -11.09 4.17 4.38
CA PHE A 59 -12.33 4.93 4.47
C PHE A 59 -12.88 4.89 5.89
N PRO A 60 -13.00 6.03 6.59
CA PRO A 60 -13.48 6.06 7.97
C PRO A 60 -14.83 5.40 8.20
N GLN A 61 -15.75 5.52 7.24
CA GLN A 61 -17.06 4.88 7.28
C GLN A 61 -16.98 3.35 7.24
N ASP A 62 -15.86 2.81 6.78
CA ASP A 62 -15.60 1.38 6.67
C ASP A 62 -14.72 0.85 7.81
N TRP A 63 -14.09 1.72 8.63
CA TRP A 63 -13.23 1.28 9.74
C TRP A 63 -13.96 0.33 10.67
N GLY A 64 -15.20 0.60 11.06
CA GLY A 64 -15.97 -0.29 11.96
C GLY A 64 -16.29 -1.69 11.39
N LYS A 65 -15.94 -1.99 10.14
CA LYS A 65 -16.15 -3.29 9.52
C LYS A 65 -15.02 -4.28 9.81
N TRP A 66 -13.85 -3.79 10.25
CA TRP A 66 -12.62 -4.60 10.31
C TRP A 66 -12.80 -5.89 11.10
N ASP A 67 -13.33 -5.82 12.32
CA ASP A 67 -13.41 -6.95 13.24
C ASP A 67 -14.23 -8.12 12.65
N ARG A 68 -15.40 -7.80 12.08
CA ARG A 68 -16.24 -8.81 11.41
C ARG A 68 -15.58 -9.36 10.14
N GLN A 69 -14.89 -8.51 9.38
CA GLN A 69 -14.29 -8.90 8.11
C GLN A 69 -13.04 -9.74 8.29
N ILE A 70 -12.21 -9.44 9.29
CA ILE A 70 -11.03 -10.26 9.60
C ILE A 70 -11.37 -11.49 10.45
N GLY A 71 -12.47 -11.47 11.20
CA GLY A 71 -12.89 -12.59 12.02
C GLY A 71 -11.85 -13.01 13.06
N SER A 72 -11.63 -14.32 13.19
CA SER A 72 -10.65 -14.90 14.12
C SER A 72 -9.31 -15.23 13.45
N SER A 73 -9.10 -14.74 12.23
CA SER A 73 -7.95 -15.11 11.41
C SER A 73 -6.66 -14.58 12.01
N ARG A 74 -5.64 -15.45 12.08
CA ARG A 74 -4.32 -15.14 12.68
C ARG A 74 -3.28 -14.71 11.65
N ASN A 75 -3.56 -14.95 10.38
CA ASN A 75 -2.74 -14.58 9.22
C ASN A 75 -3.16 -13.24 8.61
N LEU A 76 -3.89 -12.40 9.35
CA LEU A 76 -4.35 -11.12 8.86
C LEU A 76 -4.19 -10.04 9.94
N THR A 77 -3.45 -8.99 9.61
CA THR A 77 -3.35 -7.78 10.43
C THR A 77 -4.03 -6.61 9.71
N VAL A 78 -4.23 -5.49 10.40
CA VAL A 78 -4.95 -4.34 9.84
C VAL A 78 -4.12 -3.06 9.86
N SER A 79 -4.39 -2.20 8.89
CA SER A 79 -3.97 -0.80 8.88
C SER A 79 -5.17 0.09 8.62
N PHE A 80 -5.21 1.25 9.28
CA PHE A 80 -6.31 2.20 9.18
C PHE A 80 -5.83 3.54 8.64
N TRP A 81 -6.67 4.15 7.81
CA TRP A 81 -6.41 5.44 7.18
C TRP A 81 -7.65 6.21 6.73
N LEU A 82 -7.46 7.52 6.55
CA LEU A 82 -8.33 8.46 5.87
C LEU A 82 -7.81 8.82 4.46
N LEU A 83 -8.37 8.25 3.40
CA LEU A 83 -8.01 8.47 1.99
C LEU A 83 -7.51 9.90 1.68
N HIS A 84 -6.41 10.04 0.93
CA HIS A 84 -5.73 11.33 0.62
C HIS A 84 -6.60 12.45 0.02
N HIS A 85 -7.78 12.11 -0.52
CA HIS A 85 -8.77 13.08 -0.99
C HIS A 85 -9.67 13.60 0.14
N ALA A 86 -9.96 12.78 1.15
CA ALA A 86 -10.82 13.08 2.29
C ALA A 86 -10.07 13.84 3.40
N VAL A 87 -8.73 13.78 3.45
CA VAL A 87 -7.89 14.52 4.41
C VAL A 87 -8.23 16.01 4.46
N CYS A 88 -8.48 16.62 3.30
CA CYS A 88 -8.69 18.06 3.22
C CYS A 88 -9.98 18.55 3.90
N ASP A 89 -10.94 17.64 4.04
CA ASP A 89 -12.30 17.90 4.51
C ASP A 89 -12.64 17.08 5.77
N ALA A 90 -11.62 16.48 6.38
CA ALA A 90 -11.77 15.63 7.54
C ALA A 90 -12.13 16.44 8.77
N PRO A 91 -13.08 15.98 9.61
CA PRO A 91 -13.31 16.59 10.91
C PRO A 91 -12.09 16.34 11.82
N SER A 92 -11.82 17.26 12.74
CA SER A 92 -10.70 17.14 13.68
C SER A 92 -10.74 15.87 14.52
N GLU A 93 -11.94 15.35 14.85
CA GLU A 93 -12.10 14.13 15.65
C GLU A 93 -11.63 12.86 14.91
N ILE A 94 -11.28 12.95 13.62
CA ILE A 94 -10.81 11.80 12.86
C ILE A 94 -9.49 11.26 13.40
N LEU A 95 -8.63 12.14 13.92
CA LEU A 95 -7.35 11.77 14.52
C LEU A 95 -7.54 11.04 15.84
N ASP A 96 -8.52 11.45 16.65
CA ASP A 96 -8.87 10.75 17.89
C ASP A 96 -9.34 9.33 17.61
N LYS A 97 -10.21 9.16 16.60
CA LYS A 97 -10.66 7.84 16.14
C LYS A 97 -9.51 6.98 15.63
N LEU A 98 -8.60 7.58 14.85
CA LEU A 98 -7.41 6.89 14.36
C LEU A 98 -6.50 6.46 15.52
N GLY A 99 -6.33 7.29 16.54
CA GLY A 99 -5.57 6.98 17.76
C GLY A 99 -6.14 5.79 18.53
N VAL A 100 -7.47 5.69 18.64
CA VAL A 100 -8.13 4.52 19.26
C VAL A 100 -7.86 3.25 18.44
N LEU A 101 -8.00 3.31 17.12
CA LEU A 101 -7.72 2.17 16.23
C LEU A 101 -6.25 1.77 16.25
N ALA A 102 -5.34 2.75 16.35
CA ALA A 102 -3.90 2.54 16.47
C ALA A 102 -3.52 1.73 17.72
N SER A 103 -4.29 1.83 18.80
CA SER A 103 -4.03 1.07 20.03
C SER A 103 -4.36 -0.43 19.92
N LEU A 104 -5.10 -0.85 18.88
CA LEU A 104 -5.52 -2.23 18.72
C LEU A 104 -4.32 -3.15 18.51
N PRO A 105 -4.29 -4.34 19.14
CA PRO A 105 -3.24 -5.34 18.89
C PRO A 105 -3.16 -5.78 17.42
N GLN A 106 -4.30 -5.83 16.73
CA GLN A 106 -4.40 -6.22 15.31
C GLN A 106 -3.90 -5.12 14.37
N CYS A 107 -3.86 -3.87 14.82
CA CYS A 107 -3.34 -2.75 14.04
C CYS A 107 -1.81 -2.86 14.00
N CYS A 108 -1.23 -3.21 12.85
CA CYS A 108 0.22 -3.34 12.70
C CYS A 108 0.88 -2.06 12.18
N ALA A 109 0.10 -1.21 11.51
CA ALA A 109 0.57 0.03 10.90
C ALA A 109 -0.52 1.11 10.88
N ILE A 110 -0.09 2.35 10.70
CA ILE A 110 -0.95 3.49 10.38
C ILE A 110 -0.71 3.88 8.92
N GLY A 111 -1.80 4.04 8.19
CA GLY A 111 -1.76 4.44 6.79
C GLY A 111 -2.56 3.52 5.87
N GLU A 112 -2.53 3.77 4.57
CA GLU A 112 -1.62 4.65 3.81
C GLU A 112 -1.58 6.12 4.23
N VAL A 113 -0.47 6.85 4.31
CA VAL A 113 -0.42 8.29 4.62
C VAL A 113 0.45 8.98 3.57
N GLY A 114 0.16 10.23 3.21
CA GLY A 114 1.06 10.98 2.33
C GLY A 114 0.38 11.76 1.21
N VAL A 115 1.12 11.94 0.12
CA VAL A 115 0.86 12.96 -0.89
C VAL A 115 0.31 12.33 -2.17
N TYR A 116 -0.90 12.73 -2.57
CA TYR A 116 -1.53 12.36 -3.83
C TYR A 116 -1.74 13.59 -4.72
N LEU A 117 -0.87 13.78 -5.71
CA LEU A 117 -0.94 14.85 -6.70
C LEU A 117 -1.60 14.30 -7.96
N THR A 118 -2.82 14.74 -8.24
CA THR A 118 -3.50 14.52 -9.51
C THR A 118 -3.63 15.85 -10.25
N LYS A 119 -3.53 15.79 -11.59
CA LYS A 119 -3.74 16.95 -12.46
C LYS A 119 -5.20 17.44 -12.45
N LYS A 120 -6.14 16.60 -12.02
CA LYS A 120 -7.58 16.96 -11.98
C LYS A 120 -7.96 17.45 -10.58
N CYS A 121 -8.36 18.72 -10.48
CA CYS A 121 -9.08 19.20 -9.31
C CYS A 121 -10.52 18.67 -9.37
N HIS A 122 -10.84 17.70 -8.52
CA HIS A 122 -12.18 17.08 -8.49
C HIS A 122 -13.20 17.88 -7.65
N TYR A 123 -12.84 19.08 -7.20
CA TYR A 123 -13.71 19.93 -6.40
C TYR A 123 -14.29 21.07 -7.23
N SER A 124 -15.61 21.22 -7.17
CA SER A 124 -16.34 22.35 -7.71
C SER A 124 -17.14 23.01 -6.57
N PRO A 125 -17.07 24.34 -6.38
CA PRO A 125 -16.26 25.31 -7.12
C PRO A 125 -14.81 25.34 -6.58
N CYS A 126 -13.84 25.01 -7.44
CA CYS A 126 -12.44 25.34 -7.22
C CYS A 126 -12.24 26.77 -7.74
N GLY A 127 -11.90 27.72 -6.86
CA GLY A 127 -11.57 29.09 -7.26
C GLY A 127 -10.31 29.12 -8.14
N ASP A 128 -9.15 29.39 -7.53
CA ASP A 128 -7.85 29.26 -8.20
C ASP A 128 -7.31 27.82 -8.06
N PRO A 129 -7.11 27.08 -9.17
CA PRO A 129 -6.53 25.73 -9.15
C PRO A 129 -5.14 25.64 -8.49
N HIS A 130 -4.32 26.69 -8.60
CA HIS A 130 -2.98 26.74 -8.02
C HIS A 130 -3.06 26.84 -6.49
N GLU A 131 -3.79 27.80 -5.96
CA GLU A 131 -4.01 27.97 -4.51
C GLU A 131 -4.70 26.75 -3.89
N CYS A 132 -5.65 26.15 -4.60
CA CYS A 132 -6.30 24.91 -4.20
C CYS A 132 -5.29 23.76 -4.08
N ARG A 133 -4.37 23.63 -5.05
CA ARG A 133 -3.32 22.58 -5.02
C ARG A 133 -2.37 22.78 -3.84
N HIS A 134 -1.88 24.00 -3.61
CA HIS A 134 -0.98 24.32 -2.50
C HIS A 134 -1.63 24.07 -1.14
N THR A 135 -2.85 24.59 -0.95
CA THR A 135 -3.59 24.40 0.30
C THR A 135 -3.81 22.92 0.61
N ARG A 136 -4.16 22.12 -0.40
CA ARG A 136 -4.37 20.67 -0.23
C ARG A 136 -3.07 19.92 0.04
N LEU A 137 -1.98 20.29 -0.62
CA LEU A 137 -0.67 19.73 -0.33
C LEU A 137 -0.30 19.98 1.12
N ARG A 138 -0.43 21.23 1.59
CA ARG A 138 -0.16 21.59 2.98
C ARG A 138 -1.00 20.77 3.96
N LYS A 139 -2.32 20.71 3.77
CA LYS A 139 -3.21 19.89 4.62
C LYS A 139 -2.81 18.41 4.67
N ARG A 140 -2.33 17.84 3.57
CA ARG A 140 -1.86 16.44 3.54
C ARG A 140 -0.54 16.25 4.28
N LEU A 141 0.38 17.22 4.20
CA LEU A 141 1.64 17.19 4.94
C LEU A 141 1.42 17.43 6.44
N ASP A 142 0.49 18.31 6.81
CA ASP A 142 0.07 18.53 8.20
C ASP A 142 -0.50 17.24 8.77
N PHE A 143 -1.44 16.60 8.05
CA PHE A 143 -2.03 15.33 8.47
C PHE A 143 -1.04 14.17 8.49
N LEU A 144 -0.07 14.13 7.56
CA LEU A 144 1.06 13.19 7.62
C LEU A 144 1.83 13.35 8.92
N SER A 145 2.04 14.59 9.36
CA SER A 145 2.76 14.88 10.60
C SER A 145 1.98 14.40 11.82
N GLU A 146 0.68 14.66 11.87
CA GLU A 146 -0.20 14.21 12.96
C GLU A 146 -0.30 12.68 13.01
N ALA A 147 -0.47 12.03 11.85
CA ALA A 147 -0.49 10.57 11.75
C ALA A 147 0.84 9.95 12.20
N LEU A 148 1.97 10.60 11.93
CA LEU A 148 3.29 10.09 12.35
C LEU A 148 3.49 10.20 13.86
N GLN A 149 2.92 11.21 14.50
CA GLN A 149 2.88 11.28 15.97
C GLN A 149 2.05 10.14 16.56
N ILE A 150 0.90 9.82 15.97
CA ILE A 150 0.06 8.69 16.40
C ILE A 150 0.81 7.37 16.24
N ALA A 151 1.38 7.12 15.05
CA ALA A 151 2.12 5.90 14.76
C ALA A 151 3.29 5.71 15.75
N ASN A 152 4.06 6.78 16.00
CA ASN A 152 5.14 6.75 16.98
C ASN A 152 4.66 6.45 18.41
N SER A 153 3.57 7.09 18.86
CA SER A 153 3.04 6.91 20.21
C SER A 153 2.62 5.46 20.50
N TRP A 154 2.19 4.74 19.46
CA TRP A 154 1.77 3.34 19.54
C TRP A 154 2.81 2.36 18.99
N SER A 155 4.02 2.82 18.67
CA SER A 155 5.08 2.02 18.05
C SER A 155 4.61 1.24 16.81
N LYS A 156 3.73 1.85 16.02
CA LYS A 156 3.22 1.30 14.76
C LYS A 156 4.11 1.76 13.61
N GLN A 157 4.23 0.90 12.61
CA GLN A 157 4.88 1.26 11.34
C GLN A 157 3.98 2.24 10.57
N MET A 158 4.53 2.94 9.59
CA MET A 158 3.76 3.85 8.74
C MET A 158 3.78 3.40 7.28
N ILE A 159 2.59 3.22 6.70
CA ILE A 159 2.44 2.97 5.26
C ILE A 159 2.36 4.31 4.54
N LEU A 160 3.24 4.57 3.58
CA LEU A 160 3.33 5.82 2.83
C LEU A 160 2.86 5.69 1.38
N HIS A 161 1.91 6.54 0.98
CA HIS A 161 1.45 6.68 -0.39
C HIS A 161 1.93 8.01 -0.97
N CYS A 162 2.81 7.93 -1.97
CA CYS A 162 3.21 9.07 -2.79
C CYS A 162 2.82 8.77 -4.24
N ARG A 163 1.99 9.65 -4.83
CA ARG A 163 1.47 9.49 -6.18
C ARG A 163 1.40 10.83 -6.87
N ASP A 164 1.95 10.92 -8.08
CA ASP A 164 2.11 12.19 -8.79
C ASP A 164 2.24 12.06 -10.32
N ASP A 165 1.67 10.99 -10.87
CA ASP A 165 1.78 10.66 -12.30
C ASP A 165 3.23 10.59 -12.83
N GLY A 166 4.19 10.29 -11.95
CA GLY A 166 5.59 10.04 -12.30
C GLY A 166 6.50 11.27 -12.22
N SER A 167 6.03 12.40 -11.66
CA SER A 167 6.87 13.59 -11.49
C SER A 167 7.91 13.45 -10.37
N GLY A 168 7.69 12.55 -9.40
CA GLY A 168 8.50 12.41 -8.19
C GLY A 168 8.24 13.49 -7.13
N GLU A 169 7.38 14.46 -7.41
CA GLU A 169 7.03 15.57 -6.51
C GLU A 169 6.38 15.08 -5.22
N ALA A 170 5.53 14.05 -5.24
CA ALA A 170 4.86 13.57 -4.03
C ALA A 170 5.87 13.01 -3.01
N ALA A 171 6.86 12.25 -3.49
CA ALA A 171 7.92 11.72 -2.63
C ALA A 171 8.85 12.85 -2.15
N ALA A 172 9.18 13.80 -3.02
CA ALA A 172 10.01 14.96 -2.70
C ALA A 172 9.37 15.90 -1.66
N GLN A 173 8.04 15.97 -1.58
CA GLN A 173 7.32 16.71 -0.54
C GLN A 173 7.19 15.92 0.77
N THR A 174 7.13 14.59 0.70
CA THR A 174 6.93 13.71 1.86
C THR A 174 8.19 13.60 2.72
N LEU A 175 9.36 13.44 2.09
CA LEU A 175 10.62 13.19 2.79
C LEU A 175 11.07 14.34 3.71
N PRO A 176 11.03 15.62 3.30
CA PRO A 176 11.35 16.74 4.19
C PRO A 176 10.44 16.80 5.42
N THR A 177 9.14 16.49 5.29
CA THR A 177 8.23 16.44 6.43
C THR A 177 8.66 15.41 7.47
N ILE A 178 9.04 14.21 7.04
CA ILE A 178 9.56 13.16 7.93
C ILE A 178 10.84 13.61 8.64
N GLN A 179 11.75 14.27 7.90
CA GLN A 179 13.01 14.77 8.44
C GLN A 179 12.82 15.90 9.46
N MET A 180 11.92 16.86 9.17
CA MET A 180 11.59 17.95 10.10
C MET A 180 11.01 17.44 11.41
N MET A 181 10.39 16.25 11.40
CA MET A 181 9.87 15.60 12.60
C MET A 181 10.91 14.76 13.36
N ASP A 182 12.15 14.67 12.86
CA ASP A 182 13.20 13.81 13.40
C ASP A 182 12.77 12.33 13.46
N ARG A 183 12.17 11.84 12.35
CA ARG A 183 11.62 10.48 12.25
C ARG A 183 12.25 9.66 11.15
N SER A 184 13.46 9.98 10.72
CA SER A 184 14.17 9.24 9.67
C SER A 184 14.38 7.75 10.01
N ASP A 185 14.53 7.42 11.29
CA ASP A 185 14.72 6.03 11.77
C ASP A 185 13.39 5.26 11.96
N HIS A 186 12.24 5.87 11.67
CA HIS A 186 10.96 5.18 11.74
C HIS A 186 10.83 4.13 10.61
N ILE A 187 10.05 3.07 10.86
CA ILE A 187 9.80 2.05 9.83
C ILE A 187 8.70 2.54 8.89
N PHE A 188 9.11 2.89 7.68
CA PHE A 188 8.19 3.29 6.62
C PHE A 188 8.01 2.18 5.59
N HIS A 189 6.78 1.89 5.24
CA HIS A 189 6.42 1.04 4.12
C HIS A 189 5.94 1.93 2.97
N ARG A 190 6.81 2.18 1.99
CA ARG A 190 6.48 2.92 0.78
C ARG A 190 5.63 2.04 -0.15
N HIS A 191 4.31 2.08 0.04
CA HIS A 191 3.31 1.32 -0.72
C HIS A 191 3.39 1.62 -2.22
N CYS A 192 3.22 0.57 -3.03
CA CYS A 192 3.11 0.62 -4.49
C CYS A 192 4.18 1.51 -5.10
N PHE A 193 5.45 1.15 -4.86
CA PHE A 193 6.60 1.93 -5.28
C PHE A 193 6.66 2.00 -6.80
N THR A 194 6.45 3.21 -7.33
CA THR A 194 6.60 3.52 -8.76
C THR A 194 7.58 4.68 -8.98
N GLY A 195 8.44 4.94 -7.98
CA GLY A 195 9.49 5.95 -8.05
C GLY A 195 10.62 5.53 -9.00
N LYS A 196 11.56 6.45 -9.24
CA LYS A 196 12.75 6.18 -10.05
C LYS A 196 13.95 5.82 -9.16
N ALA A 197 15.01 5.30 -9.77
CA ALA A 197 16.25 4.95 -9.07
C ALA A 197 16.83 6.09 -8.20
N GLN A 198 16.59 7.35 -8.58
CA GLN A 198 16.98 8.52 -7.77
C GLN A 198 16.20 8.58 -6.44
N GLU A 199 14.86 8.49 -6.48
CA GLU A 199 14.01 8.45 -5.28
C GLU A 199 14.40 7.27 -4.39
N LEU A 200 14.56 6.08 -4.99
CA LEU A 200 14.93 4.87 -4.25
C LEU A 200 16.24 5.05 -3.49
N ARG A 201 17.31 5.51 -4.15
CA ARG A 201 18.62 5.74 -3.51
C ARG A 201 18.56 6.79 -2.43
N GLN A 202 17.79 7.86 -2.66
CA GLN A 202 17.60 8.91 -1.68
C GLN A 202 16.91 8.35 -0.42
N TRP A 203 15.80 7.62 -0.60
CA TRP A 203 15.06 7.02 0.51
C TRP A 203 15.88 5.95 1.23
N GLN A 204 16.64 5.13 0.51
CA GLN A 204 17.52 4.13 1.14
C GLN A 204 18.59 4.76 2.04
N LYS A 205 19.08 5.94 1.68
CA LYS A 205 20.07 6.72 2.42
C LYS A 205 19.45 7.48 3.60
N GLU A 206 18.33 8.15 3.36
CA GLU A 206 17.74 9.10 4.31
C GLU A 206 16.70 8.45 5.23
N LEU A 207 16.13 7.31 4.86
CA LEU A 207 15.18 6.50 5.63
C LEU A 207 15.68 5.04 5.69
N PRO A 208 16.68 4.73 6.54
CA PRO A 208 17.40 3.45 6.52
C PRO A 208 16.51 2.22 6.76
N HIS A 209 15.36 2.39 7.43
CA HIS A 209 14.41 1.32 7.70
C HIS A 209 13.26 1.23 6.70
N ALA A 210 13.25 2.06 5.65
CA ALA A 210 12.21 2.05 4.64
C ALA A 210 12.15 0.71 3.88
N LYS A 211 10.93 0.21 3.72
CA LYS A 211 10.55 -0.94 2.90
C LYS A 211 9.76 -0.45 1.70
N PHE A 212 9.87 -1.14 0.57
CA PHE A 212 9.28 -0.75 -0.70
C PHE A 212 8.31 -1.82 -1.16
N GLY A 213 7.05 -1.42 -1.27
CA GLY A 213 5.96 -2.21 -1.79
C GLY A 213 6.05 -2.39 -3.30
N VAL A 214 5.96 -3.61 -3.79
CA VAL A 214 6.10 -3.91 -5.21
C VAL A 214 4.86 -4.63 -5.70
N THR A 215 4.19 -3.99 -6.65
CA THR A 215 2.98 -4.48 -7.31
C THR A 215 3.26 -4.81 -8.79
N MET A 216 2.24 -5.32 -9.49
CA MET A 216 2.26 -5.44 -10.95
C MET A 216 2.50 -4.11 -11.69
N LYS A 217 2.19 -2.98 -11.05
CA LYS A 217 2.49 -1.66 -11.63
C LYS A 217 3.97 -1.31 -11.47
N SER A 218 4.56 -1.65 -10.32
CA SER A 218 5.97 -1.37 -10.01
C SER A 218 6.93 -2.05 -11.00
N ILE A 219 6.64 -3.31 -11.36
CA ILE A 219 7.50 -4.10 -12.27
C ILE A 219 7.55 -3.56 -13.71
N GLN A 220 6.74 -2.56 -14.08
CA GLN A 220 6.88 -1.85 -15.36
C GLN A 220 8.23 -1.11 -15.48
N ASP A 221 8.89 -0.82 -14.35
CA ASP A 221 10.26 -0.33 -14.26
C ASP A 221 11.12 -1.33 -13.48
N SER A 222 11.20 -2.55 -14.00
CA SER A 222 11.93 -3.68 -13.39
C SER A 222 13.38 -3.36 -13.04
N ARG A 223 14.05 -2.53 -13.85
CA ARG A 223 15.43 -2.06 -13.60
C ARG A 223 15.55 -1.27 -12.30
N THR A 224 14.54 -0.45 -11.98
CA THR A 224 14.53 0.29 -10.71
C THR A 224 14.17 -0.64 -9.55
N VAL A 225 13.20 -1.52 -9.73
CA VAL A 225 12.80 -2.52 -8.73
C VAL A 225 13.97 -3.43 -8.36
N ALA A 226 14.83 -3.78 -9.34
CA ALA A 226 16.06 -4.56 -9.14
C ALA A 226 17.07 -3.96 -8.16
N LEU A 227 16.98 -2.65 -7.91
CA LEU A 227 17.86 -1.95 -6.97
C LEU A 227 17.36 -2.00 -5.53
N ILE A 228 16.19 -2.60 -5.27
CA ILE A 228 15.62 -2.78 -3.94
C ILE A 228 16.24 -4.05 -3.31
N PRO A 229 16.98 -3.95 -2.19
CA PRO A 229 17.50 -5.10 -1.49
C PRO A 229 16.37 -6.04 -1.04
N PRO A 230 16.57 -7.37 -1.05
CA PRO A 230 15.56 -8.34 -0.63
C PRO A 230 14.93 -8.04 0.73
N GLU A 231 15.74 -7.62 1.71
CA GLU A 231 15.29 -7.31 3.06
C GLU A 231 14.45 -6.03 3.14
N ARG A 232 14.43 -5.20 2.09
CA ARG A 232 13.60 -3.99 1.97
C ARG A 232 12.45 -4.16 0.97
N PHE A 233 12.29 -5.33 0.38
CA PHE A 233 11.30 -5.61 -0.65
C PHE A 233 10.03 -6.22 -0.02
N LEU A 234 8.85 -5.70 -0.37
CA LEU A 234 7.56 -6.24 0.07
C LEU A 234 6.67 -6.52 -1.15
N LEU A 235 5.98 -7.66 -1.15
CA LEU A 235 5.04 -8.05 -2.20
C LEU A 235 3.65 -7.50 -1.91
N GLU A 236 3.00 -6.96 -2.94
CA GLU A 236 1.69 -6.32 -2.80
C GLU A 236 0.75 -6.66 -3.96
N THR A 237 -0.51 -6.89 -3.65
CA THR A 237 -1.55 -6.90 -4.69
C THR A 237 -2.11 -5.51 -4.96
N ASP A 238 -2.27 -4.67 -3.93
CA ASP A 238 -3.10 -3.46 -3.97
C ASP A 238 -4.53 -3.77 -4.45
N ALA A 239 -5.00 -5.00 -4.24
CA ALA A 239 -6.31 -5.43 -4.68
C ALA A 239 -7.38 -4.67 -3.88
N PRO A 240 -8.47 -4.23 -4.54
CA PRO A 240 -8.91 -4.59 -5.89
C PRO A 240 -8.49 -3.60 -6.99
N TYR A 241 -7.61 -2.62 -6.72
CA TYR A 241 -7.44 -1.46 -7.59
C TYR A 241 -6.54 -1.74 -8.80
N LEU A 242 -5.50 -2.55 -8.62
CA LEU A 242 -4.63 -2.98 -9.72
C LEU A 242 -5.14 -4.27 -10.39
N ALA A 243 -6.39 -4.67 -10.09
CA ALA A 243 -7.09 -5.72 -10.82
C ALA A 243 -7.60 -5.21 -12.16
N LEU A 244 -7.49 -6.04 -13.21
CA LEU A 244 -7.87 -5.65 -14.56
C LEU A 244 -9.39 -5.75 -14.84
N LEU A 245 -10.21 -6.35 -13.97
CA LEU A 245 -11.56 -6.80 -14.34
C LEU A 245 -12.57 -6.91 -13.16
N VAL A 246 -13.85 -7.09 -13.51
CA VAL A 246 -15.06 -7.03 -12.67
C VAL A 246 -15.16 -8.17 -11.62
N ASP A 247 -14.32 -9.21 -11.73
CA ASP A 247 -14.30 -10.35 -10.81
C ASP A 247 -13.01 -10.34 -9.96
N VAL A 248 -12.99 -9.50 -8.94
CA VAL A 248 -11.75 -9.12 -8.23
C VAL A 248 -10.99 -10.32 -7.65
N ALA A 249 -11.66 -11.20 -6.91
CA ALA A 249 -11.01 -12.36 -6.28
C ALA A 249 -10.41 -13.32 -7.34
N ARG A 250 -11.07 -13.48 -8.49
CA ARG A 250 -10.56 -14.28 -9.61
C ARG A 250 -9.51 -13.54 -10.46
N ASN A 251 -9.49 -12.21 -10.46
CA ASN A 251 -8.61 -11.40 -11.31
C ASN A 251 -7.39 -10.80 -10.60
N THR A 252 -7.32 -10.83 -9.27
CA THR A 252 -6.10 -10.63 -8.47
C THR A 252 -5.99 -11.69 -7.37
N PRO A 253 -5.96 -12.98 -7.72
CA PRO A 253 -5.71 -14.03 -6.73
C PRO A 253 -4.31 -13.88 -6.13
N PRO A 254 -4.03 -14.48 -4.96
CA PRO A 254 -2.68 -14.51 -4.37
C PRO A 254 -1.59 -14.99 -5.31
N SER A 255 -1.89 -15.85 -6.29
CA SER A 255 -0.94 -16.21 -7.35
C SER A 255 -0.45 -15.02 -8.19
N PHE A 256 -1.07 -13.85 -8.13
CA PHE A 256 -0.51 -12.64 -8.71
C PHE A 256 0.72 -12.16 -7.94
N LEU A 257 0.79 -12.39 -6.63
CA LEU A 257 2.02 -12.19 -5.88
C LEU A 257 3.12 -13.12 -6.37
N LEU A 258 2.79 -14.36 -6.79
CA LEU A 258 3.77 -15.22 -7.47
C LEU A 258 4.22 -14.62 -8.81
N LYS A 259 3.32 -14.00 -9.57
CA LYS A 259 3.71 -13.32 -10.82
C LYS A 259 4.62 -12.14 -10.56
N VAL A 260 4.31 -11.32 -9.55
CA VAL A 260 5.18 -10.20 -9.13
C VAL A 260 6.52 -10.74 -8.65
N ALA A 261 6.52 -11.73 -7.77
CA ALA A 261 7.73 -12.37 -7.25
C ALA A 261 8.59 -12.98 -8.37
N ASN A 262 7.98 -13.65 -9.36
CA ASN A 262 8.69 -14.31 -10.44
C ASN A 262 9.17 -13.34 -11.52
N ALA A 263 8.37 -12.34 -11.90
CA ALA A 263 8.83 -11.27 -12.79
C ALA A 263 10.05 -10.58 -12.17
N ASN A 264 9.97 -10.32 -10.86
CA ASN A 264 11.07 -9.76 -10.09
C ASN A 264 12.28 -10.71 -10.04
N ALA A 265 12.09 -12.00 -9.72
CA ALA A 265 13.19 -12.96 -9.61
C ALA A 265 13.90 -13.21 -10.96
N MET A 266 13.14 -13.33 -12.04
CA MET A 266 13.66 -13.63 -13.37
C MET A 266 14.41 -12.45 -13.99
N GLU A 267 13.93 -11.22 -13.82
CA GLU A 267 14.65 -10.01 -14.30
C GLU A 267 15.84 -9.63 -13.42
N ILE A 268 15.81 -9.91 -12.12
CA ILE A 268 16.86 -9.49 -11.17
C ILE A 268 17.96 -10.54 -11.03
N TYR A 269 17.59 -11.80 -10.85
CA TYR A 269 18.53 -12.86 -10.48
C TYR A 269 18.80 -13.86 -11.62
N GLY A 270 18.08 -13.78 -12.74
CA GLY A 270 18.21 -14.73 -13.84
C GLY A 270 17.82 -16.16 -13.46
N CYS A 271 17.06 -16.33 -12.37
CA CYS A 271 16.55 -17.60 -11.90
C CYS A 271 15.01 -17.61 -11.91
N PRO A 272 14.38 -18.73 -12.32
CA PRO A 272 12.93 -18.89 -12.28
C PRO A 272 12.35 -18.95 -10.86
#